data_AF-A0A5J6PCA9-F1
#
_entry.id   AF-A0A5J6PCA9-F1
#
_cell.length_a   1.000
_cell.length_b   1.000
_cell.length_c   1.000
_cell.angle_alpha   90.00
_cell.angle_beta   90.00
_cell.angle_gamma   90.00
#
_symmetry.space_group_name_H-M   'P 1'
#
loop_
_entity.id
_entity.type
_entity.pdbx_description
1 polymer ?
#
loop_
_entity_poly.entity_id
_entity_poly.type
_entity_poly.pdbx_seq_one_letter_code
_entity_poly.pdbx_strand_id
1 'polypeptide(L)'
;MTIINTYRSYPQLSLCSLLLIALGIFGGWAYSYNSELNQREQINHYGQVLANSAARQAVNATLQQDLVSLQAILLEVSQYPHVIGSTIHSVENQLLVQSGFKPNQEIKGKRYTFSAAIALHNNVAGYLEVSLDVPLHSERDYRFFMMWMGAVFVSLLAIWWTIQRQWWAELKDKLPSTSEIVTAVVEKMPTIEDIPEPEPEAPKHVSVRLSLQIVNMSKLYQQLNSESFAAVLRRFEKQLQGVLNLYSGERQMLSGETLIIDFTGEAFYECSFRAVCAAQLLSNLAAKNPSPRLHLAAAVHELSAPVSANKSLLKDFVVQHNNYLKPDKGEILISQRLIDADLQEHLDIVNDSGKFIALKAPYAALLSKQEEQLTGTTTPAT
;
A
#
# COMPACT_ATOMS: atom_id res chain seq x y z
N MET A 1 -0.56 -0.66 -24.68
CA MET A 1 0.77 -0.05 -24.95
C MET A 1 1.33 0.77 -23.78
N THR A 2 0.51 1.23 -22.83
CA THR A 2 0.93 2.01 -21.64
C THR A 2 1.82 1.24 -20.65
N ILE A 3 1.64 -0.08 -20.52
CA ILE A 3 2.48 -0.94 -19.65
C ILE A 3 3.95 -0.96 -20.14
N ILE A 4 4.17 -0.94 -21.46
CA ILE A 4 5.51 -1.01 -22.07
C ILE A 4 6.30 0.29 -21.85
N ASN A 5 5.62 1.45 -21.86
CA ASN A 5 6.27 2.73 -21.54
C ASN A 5 6.58 2.88 -20.05
N THR A 6 5.75 2.34 -19.17
CA THR A 6 6.02 2.33 -17.72
C THR A 6 7.24 1.46 -17.39
N TYR A 7 7.43 0.35 -18.13
CA TYR A 7 8.63 -0.50 -18.04
C TYR A 7 9.93 0.21 -18.46
N ARG A 8 9.82 1.25 -19.30
CA ARG A 8 10.97 1.99 -19.82
C ARG A 8 11.51 3.03 -18.84
N SER A 9 10.65 3.56 -17.95
CA SER A 9 11.04 4.56 -16.94
C SER A 9 11.78 3.95 -15.75
N TYR A 10 11.62 2.64 -15.47
CA TYR A 10 12.15 1.99 -14.27
C TYR A 10 12.85 0.64 -14.56
N PRO A 11 14.00 0.64 -15.28
CA PRO A 11 14.69 -0.59 -15.68
C PRO A 11 15.14 -1.44 -14.48
N GLN A 12 15.43 -0.80 -13.33
CA GLN A 12 15.90 -1.47 -12.12
C GLN A 12 14.81 -2.36 -11.48
N LEU A 13 13.57 -1.87 -11.36
CA LEU A 13 12.47 -2.63 -10.76
C LEU A 13 12.01 -3.79 -11.67
N SER A 14 12.04 -3.56 -12.98
CA SER A 14 11.81 -4.61 -13.99
C SER A 14 12.83 -5.74 -13.84
N LEU A 15 14.13 -5.41 -13.76
CA LEU A 15 15.20 -6.40 -13.58
C LEU A 15 15.04 -7.16 -12.25
N CYS A 16 14.68 -6.48 -11.16
CA CYS A 16 14.41 -7.14 -9.88
C CYS A 16 13.25 -8.13 -9.97
N SER A 17 12.16 -7.78 -10.66
CA SER A 17 11.01 -8.68 -10.83
C SER A 17 11.35 -9.92 -11.67
N LEU A 18 12.12 -9.73 -12.75
CA LEU A 18 12.56 -10.82 -13.62
C LEU A 18 13.54 -11.74 -12.88
N LEU A 19 14.47 -11.15 -12.12
CA LEU A 19 15.42 -11.90 -11.30
C LEU A 19 14.71 -12.69 -10.20
N LEU A 20 13.68 -12.13 -9.55
CA LEU A 20 12.89 -12.86 -8.55
C LEU A 20 12.15 -14.05 -9.16
N ILE A 21 11.59 -13.90 -10.36
CA ILE A 21 10.94 -15.01 -11.06
C ILE A 21 11.97 -16.08 -11.43
N ALA A 22 13.14 -15.69 -11.95
CA ALA A 22 14.21 -16.61 -12.33
C ALA A 22 14.77 -17.37 -11.12
N LEU A 23 15.13 -16.66 -10.04
CA LEU A 23 15.53 -17.24 -8.77
C LEU A 23 14.43 -18.15 -8.22
N GLY A 24 13.19 -17.79 -8.54
CA GLY A 24 12.03 -18.50 -8.13
C GLY A 24 11.87 -19.89 -8.73
N ILE A 25 11.88 -19.92 -10.05
CA ILE A 25 11.87 -21.15 -10.84
C ILE A 25 13.08 -22.01 -10.47
N PHE A 26 14.25 -21.39 -10.30
CA PHE A 26 15.46 -22.10 -9.91
C PHE A 26 15.34 -22.73 -8.51
N GLY A 27 14.76 -22.01 -7.54
CA GLY A 27 14.53 -22.54 -6.19
C GLY A 27 13.56 -23.73 -6.19
N GLY A 28 12.46 -23.64 -6.95
CA GLY A 28 11.51 -24.74 -7.11
C GLY A 28 12.15 -25.97 -7.78
N TRP A 29 12.96 -25.75 -8.82
CA TRP A 29 13.68 -26.82 -9.53
C TRP A 29 14.76 -27.48 -8.66
N ALA A 30 15.54 -26.69 -7.91
CA ALA A 30 16.56 -27.22 -7.01
C ALA A 30 15.91 -28.04 -5.88
N TYR A 31 14.77 -27.59 -5.34
CA TYR A 31 14.04 -28.35 -4.32
C TYR A 31 13.49 -29.66 -4.88
N SER A 32 12.86 -29.67 -6.07
CA SER A 32 12.33 -30.90 -6.65
C SER A 32 13.44 -31.91 -6.94
N TYR A 33 14.57 -31.45 -7.47
CA TYR A 33 15.74 -32.27 -7.71
C TYR A 33 16.30 -32.88 -6.41
N ASN A 34 16.48 -32.05 -5.37
CA ASN A 34 16.97 -32.51 -4.08
C ASN A 34 15.99 -33.44 -3.36
N SER A 35 14.69 -33.16 -3.44
CA SER A 35 13.64 -33.99 -2.85
C SER A 35 13.60 -35.36 -3.51
N GLU A 36 13.67 -35.44 -4.85
CA GLU A 36 13.74 -36.72 -5.56
C GLU A 36 14.96 -37.55 -5.16
N LEU A 37 16.14 -36.94 -5.05
CA LEU A 37 17.36 -37.64 -4.64
C LEU A 37 17.22 -38.22 -3.23
N ASN A 38 16.79 -37.38 -2.28
CA ASN A 38 16.64 -37.78 -0.89
C ASN A 38 15.54 -38.85 -0.73
N GLN A 39 14.44 -38.75 -1.48
CA GLN A 39 13.39 -39.77 -1.51
C GLN A 39 13.91 -41.09 -2.05
N ARG A 40 14.69 -41.10 -3.15
CA ARG A 40 15.25 -42.33 -3.73
C ARG A 40 16.15 -43.07 -2.73
N GLU A 41 17.02 -42.37 -2.02
CA GLU A 41 17.88 -42.99 -1.02
C GLU A 41 17.09 -43.60 0.13
N GLN A 42 16.09 -42.87 0.65
CA GLN A 42 15.22 -43.36 1.72
C GLN A 42 14.41 -44.58 1.30
N ILE A 43 13.84 -44.56 0.09
CA ILE A 43 13.07 -45.68 -0.47
C ILE A 43 13.98 -46.89 -0.68
N ASN A 44 15.20 -46.69 -1.19
CA ASN A 44 16.16 -47.77 -1.39
C ASN A 44 16.54 -48.44 -0.07
N HIS A 45 16.86 -47.65 0.95
CA HIS A 45 17.18 -48.19 2.27
C HIS A 45 15.98 -48.91 2.90
N TYR A 46 14.81 -48.28 2.86
CA TYR A 46 13.57 -48.87 3.40
C TYR A 46 13.21 -50.18 2.70
N GLY A 47 13.19 -50.19 1.37
CA GLY A 47 12.86 -51.36 0.56
C GLY A 47 13.86 -52.50 0.76
N GLN A 48 15.15 -52.19 0.83
CA GLN A 48 16.18 -53.21 1.09
C GLN A 48 16.08 -53.80 2.50
N VAL A 49 15.81 -52.97 3.52
CA VAL A 49 15.60 -53.45 4.90
C VAL A 49 14.36 -54.33 5.00
N LEU A 50 13.26 -53.93 4.36
CA LEU A 50 12.02 -54.70 4.33
C LEU A 50 12.24 -56.07 3.65
N ALA A 51 12.88 -56.08 2.47
CA ALA A 51 13.20 -57.31 1.76
C ALA A 51 14.15 -58.21 2.58
N ASN A 52 15.20 -57.66 3.18
CA ASN A 52 16.14 -58.40 4.01
C ASN A 52 15.47 -58.98 5.27
N SER A 53 14.60 -58.22 5.93
CA SER A 53 13.89 -58.67 7.12
C SER A 53 12.93 -59.81 6.79
N ALA A 54 12.14 -59.67 5.71
CA ALA A 54 11.23 -60.70 5.24
C ALA A 54 11.98 -61.96 4.78
N ALA A 55 13.11 -61.81 4.07
CA ALA A 55 13.94 -62.93 3.64
C ALA A 55 14.51 -63.71 4.84
N ARG A 56 14.93 -63.01 5.91
CA ARG A 56 15.38 -63.64 7.15
C ARG A 56 14.27 -64.41 7.86
N GLN A 57 13.05 -63.85 7.90
CA GLN A 57 11.88 -64.51 8.49
C GLN A 57 11.48 -65.76 7.67
N ALA A 58 11.64 -65.72 6.36
CA ALA A 58 11.33 -66.82 5.44
C ALA A 58 12.29 -68.00 5.54
N VAL A 59 13.51 -67.84 6.08
CA VAL A 59 14.54 -68.91 6.13
C VAL A 59 14.01 -70.22 6.72
N ASN A 60 13.35 -70.16 7.87
CA ASN A 60 12.84 -71.35 8.55
C ASN A 60 11.71 -72.02 7.76
N ALA A 61 10.81 -71.22 7.19
CA ALA A 61 9.69 -71.71 6.38
C ALA A 61 10.20 -72.35 5.06
N THR A 62 11.23 -71.77 4.43
CA THR A 62 11.87 -72.35 3.24
C THR A 62 12.58 -73.66 3.57
N LEU A 63 13.27 -73.75 4.71
CA LEU A 63 13.94 -74.99 5.15
C LEU A 63 12.94 -76.14 5.34
N GLN A 64 11.75 -75.85 5.87
CA GLN A 64 10.68 -76.83 6.11
C GLN A 64 9.79 -77.06 4.88
N GLN A 65 10.04 -76.36 3.77
CA GLN A 65 9.19 -76.35 2.58
C GLN A 65 7.72 -76.01 2.88
N ASP A 66 7.48 -75.20 3.92
CA ASP A 66 6.14 -74.80 4.33
C ASP A 66 5.67 -73.58 3.54
N LEU A 67 4.99 -73.86 2.43
CA LEU A 67 4.38 -72.84 1.57
C LEU A 67 3.33 -72.00 2.30
N VAL A 68 2.66 -72.54 3.32
CA VAL A 68 1.65 -71.82 4.10
C VAL A 68 2.31 -70.76 4.98
N SER A 69 3.42 -71.12 5.64
CA SER A 69 4.23 -70.17 6.41
C SER A 69 4.84 -69.09 5.50
N LEU A 70 5.32 -69.44 4.31
CA LEU A 70 5.81 -68.46 3.34
C LEU A 70 4.71 -67.50 2.87
N GLN A 71 3.50 -68.01 2.62
CA GLN A 71 2.34 -67.18 2.28
C GLN A 71 1.97 -66.24 3.43
N ALA A 72 2.01 -66.70 4.68
CA ALA A 72 1.73 -65.87 5.84
C ALA A 72 2.74 -64.73 5.98
N ILE A 73 4.04 -65.00 5.78
CA ILE A 73 5.09 -63.98 5.78
C ILE A 73 4.85 -62.96 4.66
N LEU A 74 4.54 -63.41 3.44
CA LEU A 74 4.24 -62.48 2.35
C LEU A 74 2.94 -61.68 2.56
N LEU A 75 1.96 -62.25 3.27
CA LEU A 75 0.74 -61.54 3.67
C LEU A 75 1.08 -60.41 4.67
N GLU A 76 1.94 -60.68 5.66
CA GLU A 76 2.45 -59.67 6.59
C GLU A 76 3.21 -58.56 5.85
N VAL A 77 4.08 -58.91 4.90
CA VAL A 77 4.80 -57.93 4.07
C VAL A 77 3.84 -57.05 3.26
N SER A 78 2.75 -57.62 2.76
CA SER A 78 1.74 -56.87 1.98
C SER A 78 0.93 -55.86 2.81
N GLN A 79 0.98 -55.94 4.15
CA GLN A 79 0.31 -54.99 5.05
C GLN A 79 1.13 -53.72 5.26
N TYR A 80 2.44 -53.73 4.94
CA TYR A 80 3.27 -52.53 5.07
C TYR A 80 2.85 -51.46 4.06
N PRO A 81 2.90 -50.16 4.46
CA PRO A 81 2.52 -49.08 3.58
C PRO A 81 3.42 -49.07 2.34
N HIS A 82 2.81 -48.70 1.20
CA HIS A 82 3.45 -48.65 -0.11
C HIS A 82 3.82 -50.00 -0.74
N VAL A 83 3.58 -51.15 -0.10
CA VAL A 83 3.79 -52.46 -0.73
C VAL A 83 2.64 -52.80 -1.67
N ILE A 84 2.94 -52.96 -2.97
CA ILE A 84 1.99 -53.44 -3.98
C ILE A 84 1.91 -54.95 -3.94
N GLY A 85 3.05 -55.61 -3.74
CA GLY A 85 3.11 -57.05 -3.74
C GLY A 85 4.51 -57.56 -3.49
N SER A 86 4.56 -58.84 -3.19
CA SER A 86 5.80 -59.55 -2.90
C SER A 86 5.74 -60.94 -3.53
N THR A 87 6.90 -61.42 -3.95
CA THR A 87 7.08 -62.75 -4.53
C THR A 87 8.28 -63.44 -3.90
N ILE A 88 8.20 -64.76 -3.80
CA ILE A 88 9.34 -65.59 -3.46
C ILE A 88 9.61 -66.51 -4.65
N HIS A 89 10.85 -66.48 -5.10
CA HIS A 89 11.36 -67.30 -6.18
C HIS A 89 12.37 -68.33 -5.65
N SER A 90 12.36 -69.52 -6.23
CA SER A 90 13.43 -70.50 -6.04
C SER A 90 14.74 -69.99 -6.66
N VAL A 91 15.85 -70.67 -6.39
CA VAL A 91 17.14 -70.40 -7.06
C VAL A 91 17.09 -70.58 -8.57
N GLU A 92 16.17 -71.41 -9.08
CA GLU A 92 15.87 -71.58 -10.52
C GLU A 92 14.90 -70.51 -11.07
N ASN A 93 14.65 -69.43 -10.32
CA ASN A 93 13.70 -68.37 -10.66
C ASN A 93 12.24 -68.83 -10.82
N GLN A 94 11.89 -70.00 -10.30
CA GLN A 94 10.52 -70.49 -10.27
C GLN A 94 9.74 -69.79 -9.16
N LEU A 95 8.55 -69.26 -9.47
CA LEU A 95 7.68 -68.63 -8.50
C LEU A 95 7.16 -69.68 -7.50
N LEU A 96 7.46 -69.49 -6.22
CA LEU A 96 6.97 -70.35 -5.14
C LEU A 96 5.69 -69.79 -4.53
N VAL A 97 5.71 -68.49 -4.19
CA VAL A 97 4.63 -67.82 -3.46
C VAL A 97 4.52 -66.36 -3.92
N GLN A 98 3.30 -65.83 -3.97
CA GLN A 98 3.01 -64.45 -4.36
C GLN A 98 1.91 -63.85 -3.47
N SER A 99 2.04 -62.55 -3.16
CA SER A 99 1.05 -61.80 -2.37
C SER A 99 0.92 -60.35 -2.86
N GLY A 100 -0.22 -59.72 -2.56
CA GLY A 100 -0.46 -58.28 -2.73
C GLY A 100 -0.92 -57.79 -4.11
N PHE A 101 -0.57 -58.49 -5.21
CA PHE A 101 -0.92 -58.04 -6.57
C PHE A 101 -2.43 -58.10 -6.84
N LYS A 102 -3.11 -56.96 -6.73
CA LYS A 102 -4.53 -56.86 -7.10
C LYS A 102 -4.64 -56.73 -8.63
N PRO A 103 -5.50 -57.54 -9.28
CA PRO A 103 -5.75 -57.37 -10.71
C PRO A 103 -6.36 -55.98 -10.94
N ASN A 104 -5.82 -55.25 -11.93
CA ASN A 104 -6.27 -53.90 -12.30
C ASN A 104 -5.94 -52.76 -11.30
N GLN A 105 -4.90 -52.92 -10.49
CA GLN A 105 -4.45 -51.85 -9.60
C GLN A 105 -3.75 -50.73 -10.39
N GLU A 106 -4.37 -49.55 -10.44
CA GLU A 106 -3.75 -48.35 -11.01
C GLU A 106 -2.52 -47.96 -10.20
N ILE A 107 -1.35 -48.05 -10.84
CA ILE A 107 -0.08 -47.61 -10.25
C ILE A 107 -0.07 -46.08 -10.30
N LYS A 108 -0.18 -45.44 -9.13
CA LYS A 108 -0.24 -43.97 -9.03
C LYS A 108 1.15 -43.35 -8.98
N GLY A 109 2.16 -44.14 -8.64
CA GLY A 109 3.52 -43.68 -8.39
C GLY A 109 4.58 -44.35 -9.26
N LYS A 110 5.84 -44.24 -8.82
CA LYS A 110 6.97 -44.97 -9.39
C LYS A 110 7.06 -46.33 -8.67
N ARG A 111 7.18 -47.40 -9.46
CA ARG A 111 7.40 -48.74 -8.93
C ARG A 111 8.88 -48.98 -8.68
N TYR A 112 9.20 -49.41 -7.47
CA TYR A 112 10.55 -49.84 -7.09
C TYR A 112 10.52 -51.30 -6.67
N THR A 113 11.46 -52.10 -7.18
CA THR A 113 11.58 -53.52 -6.84
C THR A 113 12.87 -53.76 -6.07
N PHE A 114 12.74 -54.47 -4.96
CA PHE A 114 13.85 -54.78 -4.06
C PHE A 114 13.93 -56.28 -3.86
N SER A 115 15.13 -56.84 -3.95
CA SER A 115 15.36 -58.27 -3.81
C SER A 115 16.33 -58.57 -2.67
N ALA A 116 16.06 -59.64 -1.93
CA ALA A 116 16.91 -60.15 -0.87
C ALA A 116 17.02 -61.68 -0.97
N ALA A 117 18.23 -62.19 -0.81
CA ALA A 117 18.49 -63.62 -0.82
C ALA A 117 18.05 -64.27 0.50
N ILE A 118 17.34 -65.39 0.41
CA ILE A 118 17.01 -66.25 1.55
C ILE A 118 18.22 -67.18 1.74
N ALA A 119 19.11 -66.79 2.65
CA ALA A 119 20.33 -67.55 2.95
C ALA A 119 20.02 -68.71 3.90
N LEU A 120 20.29 -69.94 3.45
CA LEU A 120 20.22 -71.15 4.24
C LEU A 120 21.63 -71.66 4.54
N HIS A 121 22.11 -71.35 5.75
CA HIS A 121 23.50 -71.60 6.17
C HIS A 121 24.51 -70.98 5.18
N ASN A 122 25.11 -71.79 4.31
CA ASN A 122 26.13 -71.38 3.33
C ASN A 122 25.62 -71.40 1.88
N ASN A 123 24.32 -71.64 1.65
CA ASN A 123 23.73 -71.63 0.31
C ASN A 123 22.52 -70.69 0.24
N VAL A 124 22.19 -70.22 -0.96
CA VAL A 124 20.96 -69.46 -1.20
C VAL A 124 19.85 -70.45 -1.50
N ALA A 125 18.72 -70.35 -0.79
CA ALA A 125 17.55 -71.21 -1.01
C ALA A 125 16.53 -70.56 -1.97
N GLY A 126 16.60 -69.25 -2.16
CA GLY A 126 15.74 -68.50 -3.06
C GLY A 126 15.90 -66.99 -2.91
N TYR A 127 15.07 -66.24 -3.61
CA TYR A 127 15.05 -64.77 -3.58
C TYR A 127 13.64 -64.28 -3.23
N LEU A 128 13.57 -63.33 -2.30
CA LEU A 128 12.35 -62.62 -1.96
C LEU A 128 12.39 -61.25 -2.65
N GLU A 129 11.39 -60.95 -3.46
CA GLU A 129 11.22 -59.68 -4.14
C GLU A 129 10.02 -58.92 -3.57
N VAL A 130 10.22 -57.64 -3.26
CA VAL A 130 9.19 -56.72 -2.78
C VAL A 130 9.04 -55.59 -3.77
N SER A 131 7.81 -55.36 -4.23
CA SER A 131 7.43 -54.26 -5.10
C SER A 131 6.74 -53.15 -4.31
N LEU A 132 7.31 -51.95 -4.33
CA LEU A 132 6.78 -50.75 -3.68
C LEU A 132 6.17 -49.78 -4.72
N ASP A 133 5.03 -49.16 -4.42
CA ASP A 133 4.45 -48.00 -5.13
C ASP A 133 4.65 -46.75 -4.28
N VAL A 134 5.52 -45.86 -4.74
CA VAL A 134 5.76 -44.59 -4.06
C VAL A 134 5.20 -43.45 -4.92
N PRO A 135 4.24 -42.66 -4.39
CA PRO A 135 3.65 -41.56 -5.16
C PRO A 135 4.73 -40.56 -5.58
N LEU A 136 4.68 -40.08 -6.83
CA LEU A 136 5.68 -39.14 -7.36
C LEU A 136 5.73 -37.81 -6.60
N HIS A 137 4.62 -37.39 -6.01
CA HIS A 137 4.50 -36.13 -5.28
C HIS A 137 3.86 -36.39 -3.92
N SER A 138 4.57 -36.03 -2.86
CA SER A 138 4.02 -36.07 -1.51
C SER A 138 3.11 -34.86 -1.27
N GLU A 139 2.08 -35.02 -0.43
CA GLU A 139 1.28 -33.90 0.12
C GLU A 139 2.16 -32.80 0.75
N ARG A 140 3.31 -33.20 1.32
CA ARG A 140 4.29 -32.27 1.88
C ARG A 140 4.96 -31.41 0.79
N ASP A 141 5.24 -31.98 -0.37
CA ASP A 141 5.82 -31.25 -1.49
C ASP A 141 4.81 -30.22 -2.03
N TYR A 142 3.54 -30.59 -2.15
CA TYR A 142 2.48 -29.65 -2.56
C TYR A 142 2.35 -28.45 -1.60
N ARG A 143 2.36 -28.71 -0.28
CA ARG A 143 2.34 -27.64 0.73
C ARG A 143 3.55 -26.73 0.62
N PHE A 144 4.75 -27.30 0.41
CA PHE A 144 5.95 -26.52 0.21
C PHE A 144 5.84 -25.62 -1.03
N PHE A 145 5.44 -26.18 -2.18
CA PHE A 145 5.24 -25.41 -3.41
C PHE A 145 4.20 -24.28 -3.24
N MET A 146 3.10 -24.53 -2.53
CA MET A 146 2.09 -23.50 -2.24
C MET A 146 2.64 -22.35 -1.39
N MET A 147 3.37 -22.65 -0.30
CA MET A 147 4.01 -21.62 0.53
C MET A 147 5.06 -20.85 -0.26
N TRP A 148 5.84 -21.57 -1.07
CA TRP A 148 6.91 -21.00 -1.89
C TRP A 148 6.34 -20.06 -2.97
N MET A 149 5.31 -20.49 -3.71
CA MET A 149 4.62 -19.63 -4.70
C MET A 149 3.98 -18.42 -4.03
N GLY A 150 3.38 -18.60 -2.85
CA GLY A 150 2.83 -17.51 -2.05
C GLY A 150 3.88 -16.46 -1.69
N ALA A 151 5.07 -16.89 -1.25
CA ALA A 151 6.16 -15.99 -0.91
C ALA A 151 6.63 -15.14 -2.11
N VAL A 152 6.76 -15.75 -3.29
CA VAL A 152 7.14 -15.03 -4.52
C VAL A 152 6.01 -14.14 -5.05
N PHE A 153 4.76 -14.56 -4.91
CA PHE A 153 3.63 -13.72 -5.25
C PHE A 153 3.57 -12.46 -4.36
N VAL A 154 3.79 -12.61 -3.05
CA VAL A 154 3.83 -11.49 -2.10
C VAL A 154 4.99 -10.55 -2.41
N SER A 155 6.18 -11.06 -2.75
CA SER A 155 7.31 -10.21 -3.11
C SER A 155 7.08 -9.44 -4.42
N LEU A 156 6.46 -10.07 -5.42
CA LEU A 156 6.05 -9.38 -6.66
C LEU A 156 4.97 -8.33 -6.40
N LEU A 157 4.00 -8.60 -5.53
CA LEU A 157 2.99 -7.62 -5.13
C LEU A 157 3.61 -6.42 -4.41
N ALA A 158 4.64 -6.62 -3.59
CA ALA A 158 5.35 -5.53 -2.94
C ALA A 158 6.04 -4.61 -3.97
N ILE A 159 6.70 -5.20 -4.98
CA ILE A 159 7.32 -4.44 -6.08
C ILE A 159 6.26 -3.72 -6.92
N TRP A 160 5.16 -4.40 -7.24
CA TRP A 160 4.03 -3.80 -7.94
C TRP A 160 3.44 -2.62 -7.15
N TRP A 161 3.27 -2.78 -5.84
CA TRP A 161 2.79 -1.72 -4.95
C TRP A 161 3.72 -0.50 -4.94
N THR A 162 5.04 -0.70 -4.95
CA THR A 162 6.00 0.40 -5.07
C THR A 162 5.90 1.14 -6.40
N ILE A 163 5.78 0.43 -7.52
CA ILE A 163 5.59 1.03 -8.85
C ILE A 163 4.27 1.81 -8.88
N GLN A 164 3.19 1.21 -8.37
CA GLN A 164 1.89 1.84 -8.32
C GLN A 164 1.96 3.13 -7.51
N ARG A 165 2.53 3.11 -6.30
CA ARG A 165 2.68 4.31 -5.46
C ARG A 165 3.46 5.43 -6.14
N GLN A 166 4.52 5.10 -6.88
CA GLN A 166 5.31 6.07 -7.64
C GLN A 166 4.52 6.62 -8.84
N TRP A 167 3.82 5.76 -9.57
CA TRP A 167 2.93 6.17 -10.66
C TRP A 167 1.83 7.11 -10.16
N TRP A 168 1.22 6.84 -9.00
CA TRP A 168 0.25 7.75 -8.38
C TRP A 168 0.86 9.10 -7.96
N ALA A 169 2.17 9.16 -7.65
CA ALA A 169 2.85 10.42 -7.38
C ALA A 169 3.10 11.21 -8.67
N GLU A 170 3.64 10.57 -9.72
CA GLU A 170 3.80 11.20 -11.04
C GLU A 170 2.48 11.62 -11.66
N LEU A 171 1.40 10.85 -11.45
CA LEU A 171 0.08 11.22 -11.93
C LEU A 171 -0.46 12.44 -11.19
N LYS A 172 -0.14 12.61 -9.90
CA LYS A 172 -0.47 13.85 -9.18
C LYS A 172 0.30 15.05 -9.72
N ASP A 173 1.53 14.86 -10.18
CA ASP A 173 2.35 15.90 -10.81
C ASP A 173 1.94 16.20 -12.27
N LYS A 174 1.37 15.22 -12.98
CA LYS A 174 0.93 15.32 -14.38
C LYS A 174 -0.57 15.49 -14.56
N LEU A 175 -1.35 15.40 -13.49
CA LEU A 175 -2.74 15.82 -13.49
C LEU A 175 -2.71 17.33 -13.78
N PRO A 176 -3.26 17.78 -14.91
CA PRO A 176 -3.21 19.20 -15.26
C PRO A 176 -3.87 19.96 -14.12
N SER A 177 -3.06 20.73 -13.39
CA SER A 177 -3.57 21.92 -12.74
C SER A 177 -4.38 22.65 -13.79
N THR A 178 -5.60 23.04 -13.44
CA THR A 178 -6.65 23.58 -14.30
C THR A 178 -6.20 24.82 -15.12
N SER A 179 -4.98 25.30 -14.90
CA SER A 179 -4.26 26.32 -15.67
C SER A 179 -3.81 25.91 -17.07
N GLU A 180 -3.55 24.64 -17.36
CA GLU A 180 -3.01 24.22 -18.70
C GLU A 180 -4.11 24.04 -19.76
N ILE A 181 -5.38 23.95 -19.35
CA ILE A 181 -6.53 23.91 -20.27
C ILE A 181 -6.85 25.33 -20.80
N VAL A 182 -6.37 26.39 -20.13
CA VAL A 182 -6.60 27.78 -20.56
C VAL A 182 -5.56 28.25 -21.59
N THR A 183 -4.33 27.72 -21.55
CA THR A 183 -3.26 28.10 -22.50
C THR A 183 -3.39 27.41 -23.86
N ALA A 184 -3.90 26.17 -23.91
CA ALA A 184 -4.07 25.45 -25.18
C ALA A 184 -5.18 26.02 -26.11
N VAL A 185 -6.03 26.93 -25.60
CA VAL A 185 -7.04 27.64 -26.41
C VAL A 185 -6.49 28.93 -27.03
N VAL A 186 -5.34 29.44 -26.58
CA VAL A 186 -4.77 30.72 -27.06
C VAL A 186 -3.74 30.53 -28.18
N GLU A 187 -3.21 29.32 -28.39
CA GLU A 187 -2.07 29.05 -29.28
C GLU A 187 -2.43 28.76 -30.76
N LYS A 188 -3.53 29.32 -31.26
CA LYS A 188 -3.90 29.20 -32.69
C LYS A 188 -4.27 30.53 -33.33
N MET A 189 -3.31 31.46 -33.38
CA MET A 189 -3.27 32.49 -34.44
C MET A 189 -1.82 32.68 -34.90
N PRO A 190 -1.58 32.82 -36.23
CA PRO A 190 -0.26 32.66 -36.81
C PRO A 190 0.64 33.89 -36.58
N THR A 191 1.93 33.59 -36.45
CA THR A 191 3.08 34.49 -36.31
C THR A 191 3.11 35.61 -37.36
N ILE A 192 3.27 36.85 -36.89
CA ILE A 192 3.81 37.98 -37.67
C ILE A 192 5.01 38.51 -36.86
N GLU A 193 6.16 38.62 -37.54
CA GLU A 193 7.41 39.17 -37.00
C GLU A 193 7.36 40.70 -36.82
N ASP A 194 8.17 41.15 -35.86
CA ASP A 194 8.76 42.49 -35.68
C ASP A 194 7.94 43.63 -35.03
N ILE A 195 8.36 44.01 -33.80
CA ILE A 195 9.06 45.26 -33.39
C ILE A 195 9.02 45.33 -31.84
N PRO A 196 10.12 45.58 -31.11
CA PRO A 196 10.09 45.68 -29.64
C PRO A 196 9.55 47.05 -29.20
N GLU A 197 8.28 47.11 -28.85
CA GLU A 197 7.63 48.22 -28.16
C GLU A 197 7.47 47.84 -26.66
N PRO A 198 7.74 48.74 -25.69
CA PRO A 198 7.84 48.36 -24.28
C PRO A 198 6.48 47.89 -23.75
N GLU A 199 6.42 46.63 -23.33
CA GLU A 199 5.22 46.05 -22.71
C GLU A 199 4.79 46.90 -21.50
N PRO A 200 3.52 47.34 -21.43
CA PRO A 200 2.97 47.86 -20.19
C PRO A 200 2.98 46.73 -19.16
N GLU A 201 3.66 46.94 -18.02
CA GLU A 201 3.70 45.99 -16.92
C GLU A 201 2.27 45.52 -16.59
N ALA A 202 1.96 44.24 -16.83
CA ALA A 202 0.74 43.63 -16.35
C ALA A 202 0.63 43.89 -14.84
N PRO A 203 -0.53 44.32 -14.32
CA PRO A 203 -0.67 44.68 -12.92
C PRO A 203 -0.23 43.50 -12.04
N LYS A 204 0.74 43.76 -11.16
CA LYS A 204 1.33 42.77 -10.26
C LYS A 204 0.27 42.35 -9.24
N HIS A 205 -0.54 41.35 -9.58
CA HIS A 205 -1.51 40.78 -8.65
C HIS A 205 -0.76 40.01 -7.56
N VAL A 206 -1.03 40.38 -6.33
CA VAL A 206 -0.48 39.80 -5.12
C VAL A 206 -1.43 38.73 -4.59
N SER A 207 -0.87 37.67 -4.00
CA SER A 207 -1.66 36.61 -3.40
C SER A 207 -1.21 36.29 -1.97
N VAL A 208 -2.18 36.04 -1.08
CA VAL A 208 -1.99 35.69 0.33
C VAL A 208 -2.75 34.41 0.61
N ARG A 209 -2.12 33.48 1.32
CA ARG A 209 -2.68 32.18 1.69
C ARG A 209 -3.04 32.11 3.16
N LEU A 210 -4.30 31.81 3.43
CA LEU A 210 -4.83 31.47 4.76
C LEU A 210 -4.87 29.94 4.91
N SER A 211 -4.15 29.45 5.91
CA SER A 211 -4.16 28.06 6.36
C SER A 211 -5.03 27.96 7.61
N LEU A 212 -6.18 27.29 7.51
CA LEU A 212 -7.13 27.09 8.60
C LEU A 212 -7.13 25.64 9.07
N GLN A 213 -6.59 25.38 10.26
CA GLN A 213 -6.50 24.05 10.85
C GLN A 213 -7.69 23.73 11.76
N ILE A 214 -8.26 22.53 11.61
CA ILE A 214 -9.36 22.00 12.44
C ILE A 214 -8.78 21.07 13.52
N VAL A 215 -8.47 21.63 14.68
CA VAL A 215 -7.68 20.99 15.74
C VAL A 215 -8.35 19.75 16.36
N ASN A 216 -9.68 19.69 16.37
CA ASN A 216 -10.44 18.60 17.00
C ASN A 216 -11.14 17.66 16.00
N MET A 217 -10.74 17.67 14.73
CA MET A 217 -11.38 16.87 13.66
C MET A 217 -11.35 15.37 13.98
N SER A 218 -10.18 14.82 14.28
CA SER A 218 -9.99 13.42 14.67
C SER A 218 -10.77 13.02 15.93
N LYS A 219 -10.80 13.89 16.95
CA LYS A 219 -11.56 13.64 18.20
C LYS A 219 -13.07 13.61 17.95
N LEU A 220 -13.59 14.50 17.13
CA LEU A 220 -15.01 14.53 16.78
C LEU A 220 -15.42 13.32 15.94
N TYR A 221 -14.57 12.88 15.02
CA TYR A 221 -14.81 11.66 14.24
C TYR A 221 -14.91 10.41 15.13
N GLN A 222 -14.13 10.32 16.21
CA GLN A 222 -14.17 9.19 17.15
C GLN A 222 -15.36 9.24 18.12
N GLN A 223 -15.84 10.43 18.48
CA GLN A 223 -16.86 10.61 19.52
C GLN A 223 -18.29 10.68 18.97
N LEU A 224 -18.45 10.97 17.68
CA LEU A 224 -19.75 11.19 17.05
C LEU A 224 -20.11 10.06 16.09
N ASN A 225 -21.41 9.83 15.90
CA ASN A 225 -21.88 8.94 14.84
C ASN A 225 -21.71 9.63 13.46
N SER A 226 -21.72 8.83 12.39
CA SER A 226 -21.46 9.31 11.02
C SER A 226 -22.41 10.43 10.58
N GLU A 227 -23.67 10.38 11.00
CA GLU A 227 -24.69 11.36 10.63
C GLU A 227 -24.50 12.70 11.34
N SER A 228 -24.25 12.70 12.65
CA SER A 228 -24.00 13.91 13.43
C SER A 228 -22.67 14.57 13.04
N PHE A 229 -21.63 13.79 12.77
CA PHE A 229 -20.37 14.32 12.23
C PHE A 229 -20.57 14.99 10.86
N ALA A 230 -21.29 14.33 9.95
CA ALA A 230 -21.62 14.90 8.64
C ALA A 230 -22.45 16.19 8.76
N ALA A 231 -23.39 16.26 9.71
CA ALA A 231 -24.19 17.46 9.95
C ALA A 231 -23.32 18.64 10.44
N VAL A 232 -22.38 18.40 11.35
CA VAL A 232 -21.43 19.42 11.84
C VAL A 232 -20.58 19.95 10.69
N LEU A 233 -20.04 19.06 9.84
CA LEU A 233 -19.18 19.45 8.73
C LEU A 233 -19.96 20.20 7.64
N ARG A 234 -21.18 19.76 7.30
CA ARG A 234 -22.05 20.46 6.33
C ARG A 234 -22.42 21.87 6.79
N ARG A 235 -22.70 22.06 8.08
CA ARG A 235 -22.97 23.41 8.62
C ARG A 235 -21.74 24.30 8.51
N PHE A 236 -20.58 23.77 8.87
CA PHE A 236 -19.32 24.50 8.75
C PHE A 236 -19.01 24.85 7.29
N GLU A 237 -19.21 23.93 6.34
CA GLU A 237 -19.02 24.19 4.91
C GLU A 237 -19.95 25.28 4.38
N LYS A 238 -21.22 25.29 4.82
CA LYS A 238 -22.16 26.37 4.48
C LYS A 238 -21.70 27.73 5.02
N GLN A 239 -21.23 27.77 6.28
CA GLN A 239 -20.68 28.99 6.89
C GLN A 239 -19.42 29.46 6.16
N LEU A 240 -18.51 28.53 5.84
CA LEU A 240 -17.31 28.78 5.07
C LEU A 240 -17.62 29.42 3.71
N GLN A 241 -18.54 28.83 2.94
CA GLN A 241 -18.92 29.38 1.64
C GLN A 241 -19.47 30.81 1.74
N GLY A 242 -20.26 31.11 2.78
CA GLY A 242 -20.75 32.46 3.04
C GLY A 242 -19.63 33.47 3.30
N VAL A 243 -18.62 33.08 4.09
CA VAL A 243 -17.45 33.92 4.37
C VAL A 243 -16.58 34.11 3.12
N LEU A 244 -16.37 33.05 2.34
CA LEU A 244 -15.59 33.14 1.09
C LEU A 244 -16.22 34.07 0.07
N ASN A 245 -17.56 34.07 -0.04
CA ASN A 245 -18.28 34.98 -0.91
C ASN A 245 -18.18 36.46 -0.45
N LEU A 246 -18.06 36.72 0.86
CA LEU A 246 -17.95 38.07 1.41
C LEU A 246 -16.56 38.68 1.23
N TYR A 247 -15.51 37.87 1.37
CA TYR A 247 -14.12 38.34 1.31
C TYR A 247 -13.39 37.97 0.01
N SER A 248 -14.12 37.40 -0.96
CA SER A 248 -13.58 36.92 -2.25
C SER A 248 -12.39 35.97 -2.09
N GLY A 249 -12.53 34.98 -1.20
CA GLY A 249 -11.51 33.94 -0.99
C GLY A 249 -11.74 32.72 -1.87
N GLU A 250 -10.68 32.20 -2.48
CA GLU A 250 -10.74 30.96 -3.27
C GLU A 250 -10.26 29.77 -2.44
N ARG A 251 -11.15 28.81 -2.20
CA ARG A 251 -10.81 27.55 -1.53
C ARG A 251 -10.04 26.66 -2.51
N GLN A 252 -8.83 26.25 -2.15
CA GLN A 252 -8.00 25.37 -2.97
C GLN A 252 -8.27 23.89 -2.66
N MET A 253 -7.84 23.41 -1.50
CA MET A 253 -7.92 21.99 -1.15
C MET A 253 -7.93 21.80 0.36
N LEU A 254 -8.58 20.72 0.83
CA LEU A 254 -8.42 20.23 2.21
C LEU A 254 -7.24 19.25 2.23
N SER A 255 -6.16 19.61 2.90
CA SER A 255 -4.99 18.75 3.09
C SER A 255 -4.94 18.27 4.54
N GLY A 256 -5.41 17.04 4.77
CA GLY A 256 -5.54 16.47 6.12
C GLY A 256 -6.58 17.23 6.95
N GLU A 257 -6.13 17.83 8.06
CA GLU A 257 -6.94 18.65 8.97
C GLU A 257 -6.85 20.16 8.68
N THR A 258 -6.16 20.56 7.59
CA THR A 258 -5.94 21.97 7.24
C THR A 258 -6.62 22.34 5.92
N LEU A 259 -7.44 23.38 5.97
CA LEU A 259 -8.08 24.00 4.83
C LEU A 259 -7.23 25.15 4.32
N ILE A 260 -6.98 25.20 3.02
CA ILE A 260 -6.19 26.26 2.37
C ILE A 260 -7.13 27.17 1.56
N ILE A 261 -7.04 28.47 1.82
CA ILE A 261 -7.81 29.53 1.16
C ILE A 261 -6.84 30.59 0.64
N ASP A 262 -6.92 30.92 -0.64
CA ASP A 262 -6.08 31.93 -1.28
C ASP A 262 -6.89 33.21 -1.53
N PHE A 263 -6.30 34.36 -1.23
CA PHE A 263 -6.85 35.69 -1.46
C PHE A 263 -5.94 36.43 -2.44
N THR A 264 -6.50 36.85 -3.57
CA THR A 264 -5.80 37.60 -4.62
C THR A 264 -6.26 39.05 -4.64
N GLY A 265 -5.35 39.98 -4.94
CA GLY A 265 -5.65 41.40 -4.99
C GLY A 265 -4.47 42.26 -5.43
N GLU A 266 -4.66 43.58 -5.42
CA GLU A 266 -3.65 44.54 -5.90
C GLU A 266 -2.57 44.85 -4.85
N ALA A 267 -2.90 44.69 -3.56
CA ALA A 267 -1.99 44.97 -2.44
C ALA A 267 -1.95 43.84 -1.40
N PHE A 268 -0.76 43.56 -0.85
CA PHE A 268 -0.57 42.57 0.23
C PHE A 268 -1.40 42.90 1.48
N TYR A 269 -1.51 44.18 1.82
CA TYR A 269 -2.26 44.65 2.98
C TYR A 269 -3.74 44.28 2.88
N GLU A 270 -4.41 44.57 1.75
CA GLU A 270 -5.83 44.24 1.58
C GLU A 270 -6.09 42.73 1.63
N CYS A 271 -5.23 41.94 0.99
CA CYS A 271 -5.35 40.48 0.97
C CYS A 271 -5.14 39.88 2.37
N SER A 272 -4.16 40.41 3.12
CA SER A 272 -3.89 40.00 4.50
C SER A 272 -5.02 40.38 5.43
N PHE A 273 -5.58 41.59 5.28
CA PHE A 273 -6.72 42.05 6.06
C PHE A 273 -7.97 41.19 5.82
N ARG A 274 -8.29 40.89 4.55
CA ARG A 274 -9.40 39.99 4.19
C ARG A 274 -9.20 38.58 4.76
N ALA A 275 -7.99 38.04 4.69
CA ALA A 275 -7.64 36.74 5.25
C ALA A 275 -7.83 36.69 6.78
N VAL A 276 -7.38 37.71 7.50
CA VAL A 276 -7.55 37.81 8.97
C VAL A 276 -9.02 37.95 9.34
N CYS A 277 -9.77 38.81 8.64
CA CYS A 277 -11.20 38.98 8.88
C CYS A 277 -11.97 37.67 8.65
N ALA A 278 -11.66 36.95 7.56
CA ALA A 278 -12.25 35.65 7.27
C ALA A 278 -11.92 34.62 8.36
N ALA A 279 -10.67 34.55 8.82
CA ALA A 279 -10.25 33.66 9.89
C ALA A 279 -10.97 33.95 11.21
N GLN A 280 -11.07 35.23 11.59
CA GLN A 280 -11.75 35.66 12.80
C GLN A 280 -13.25 35.37 12.74
N LEU A 281 -13.89 35.69 11.61
CA LEU A 281 -15.31 35.44 11.41
C LEU A 281 -15.64 33.94 11.48
N LEU A 282 -14.82 33.10 10.84
CA LEU A 282 -14.99 31.64 10.92
C LEU A 282 -14.78 31.10 12.33
N SER A 283 -13.81 31.62 13.07
CA SER A 283 -13.57 31.25 14.47
C SER A 283 -14.78 31.60 15.35
N ASN A 284 -15.34 32.80 15.18
CA ASN A 284 -16.51 33.26 15.93
C ASN A 284 -17.78 32.45 15.59
N LEU A 285 -18.00 32.15 14.30
CA LEU A 285 -19.11 31.29 13.86
C LEU A 285 -18.97 29.86 14.40
N ALA A 286 -17.75 29.32 14.40
CA ALA A 286 -17.48 28.00 14.97
C ALA A 286 -17.67 27.96 16.50
N ALA A 287 -17.41 29.07 17.20
CA ALA A 287 -17.60 29.19 18.64
C ALA A 287 -19.08 29.32 19.06
N LYS A 288 -19.91 30.05 18.28
CA LYS A 288 -21.35 30.27 18.54
C LYS A 288 -22.24 29.06 18.22
N ASN A 289 -21.69 28.09 17.51
CA ASN A 289 -22.37 26.89 17.07
C ASN A 289 -22.73 25.92 18.24
N PRO A 290 -23.90 25.25 18.22
CA PRO A 290 -24.27 24.29 19.27
C PRO A 290 -23.31 23.09 19.32
N SER A 291 -23.07 22.59 20.54
CA SER A 291 -22.18 21.44 20.78
C SER A 291 -22.71 20.19 20.09
N PRO A 292 -21.85 19.39 19.44
CA PRO A 292 -20.39 19.47 19.36
C PRO A 292 -19.86 20.56 18.38
N ARG A 293 -18.81 21.29 18.79
CA ARG A 293 -18.24 22.44 18.06
C ARG A 293 -16.85 22.16 17.47
N LEU A 294 -16.53 22.80 16.35
CA LEU A 294 -15.20 22.77 15.76
C LEU A 294 -14.27 23.76 16.47
N HIS A 295 -13.02 23.37 16.66
CA HIS A 295 -11.97 24.25 17.13
C HIS A 295 -11.04 24.57 15.97
N LEU A 296 -10.89 25.85 15.68
CA LEU A 296 -10.12 26.35 14.54
C LEU A 296 -8.85 27.04 15.04
N ALA A 297 -7.80 26.96 14.24
CA ALA A 297 -6.57 27.72 14.38
C ALA A 297 -6.17 28.22 12.99
N ALA A 298 -5.67 29.45 12.86
CA ALA A 298 -5.42 30.06 11.55
C ALA A 298 -4.01 30.64 11.43
N ALA A 299 -3.44 30.53 10.23
CA ALA A 299 -2.15 31.12 9.91
C ALA A 299 -2.17 31.76 8.52
N VAL A 300 -1.70 33.01 8.41
CA VAL A 300 -1.71 33.81 7.17
C VAL A 300 -0.30 33.99 6.64
N HIS A 301 -0.09 33.63 5.37
CA HIS A 301 1.23 33.60 4.71
C HIS A 301 1.19 34.29 3.34
N GLU A 302 2.31 34.88 2.94
CA GLU A 302 2.48 35.40 1.58
C GLU A 302 2.55 34.25 0.59
N LEU A 303 1.82 34.35 -0.52
CA LEU A 303 1.99 33.48 -1.67
C LEU A 303 2.74 34.31 -2.71
N SER A 304 4.07 34.22 -2.69
CA SER A 304 4.89 34.89 -3.71
C SER A 304 4.46 34.39 -5.08
N ALA A 305 4.15 35.33 -5.99
CA ALA A 305 3.90 35.03 -7.39
C ALA A 305 5.03 34.13 -7.95
N PRO A 306 4.77 33.28 -8.95
CA PRO A 306 5.81 32.49 -9.60
C PRO A 306 6.77 33.44 -10.33
N VAL A 307 7.74 33.98 -9.61
CA VAL A 307 8.83 34.78 -10.17
C VAL A 307 9.74 33.82 -10.90
N SER A 308 9.55 33.77 -12.23
CA SER A 308 10.41 33.22 -13.27
C SER A 308 11.26 32.01 -12.88
N ALA A 309 10.81 30.82 -13.29
CA ALA A 309 11.52 29.63 -13.81
C ALA A 309 12.94 29.23 -13.35
N ASN A 310 13.57 29.91 -12.40
CA ASN A 310 15.00 29.80 -12.12
C ASN A 310 15.33 30.12 -10.65
N LYS A 311 14.54 29.58 -9.72
CA LYS A 311 14.97 29.47 -8.32
C LYS A 311 15.03 28.01 -7.89
N SER A 312 16.16 27.69 -7.27
CA SER A 312 16.51 26.39 -6.70
C SER A 312 15.37 25.83 -5.85
N LEU A 313 15.03 24.55 -6.06
CA LEU A 313 14.17 23.72 -5.19
C LEU A 313 14.45 23.92 -3.70
N LEU A 314 15.69 24.26 -3.34
CA LEU A 314 16.13 24.52 -1.98
C LEU A 314 15.52 25.82 -1.41
N LYS A 315 15.33 26.86 -2.23
CA LYS A 315 14.63 28.09 -1.79
C LYS A 315 13.15 27.86 -1.61
N ASP A 316 12.52 27.11 -2.50
CA ASP A 316 11.09 26.76 -2.37
C ASP A 316 10.87 25.85 -1.16
N PHE A 317 11.73 24.85 -0.97
CA PHE A 317 11.72 23.99 0.22
C PHE A 317 11.98 24.81 1.50
N VAL A 318 12.94 25.73 1.52
CA VAL A 318 13.23 26.56 2.71
C VAL A 318 12.10 27.55 3.00
N VAL A 319 11.48 28.17 1.99
CA VAL A 319 10.29 29.03 2.18
C VAL A 319 9.10 28.20 2.67
N GLN A 320 8.94 26.98 2.18
CA GLN A 320 7.87 26.07 2.59
C GLN A 320 8.12 25.44 3.97
N HIS A 321 9.38 25.24 4.38
CA HIS A 321 9.75 24.56 5.62
C HIS A 321 10.09 25.51 6.79
N ASN A 322 10.52 26.75 6.52
CA ASN A 322 10.78 27.74 7.57
C ASN A 322 9.54 28.57 7.97
N ASN A 323 8.45 28.52 7.20
CA ASN A 323 7.24 29.31 7.46
C ASN A 323 6.12 28.53 8.18
N TYR A 324 6.44 27.46 8.92
CA TYR A 324 5.42 26.77 9.73
C TYR A 324 5.07 27.57 10.99
N LEU A 325 4.23 28.60 10.84
CA LEU A 325 3.45 29.12 11.94
C LEU A 325 2.53 27.99 12.42
N LYS A 326 2.74 27.50 13.65
CA LYS A 326 1.86 26.55 14.32
C LYS A 326 1.00 27.32 15.32
N PRO A 327 -0.17 27.83 14.89
CA PRO A 327 -1.08 28.51 15.81
C PRO A 327 -1.58 27.50 16.86
N ASP A 328 -1.62 27.90 18.13
CA ASP A 328 -2.30 27.12 19.16
C ASP A 328 -3.83 27.27 19.01
N LYS A 329 -4.59 26.50 19.77
CA LYS A 329 -6.05 26.43 19.68
C LYS A 329 -6.71 27.81 19.80
N GLY A 330 -7.38 28.25 18.73
CA GLY A 330 -8.10 29.53 18.69
C GLY A 330 -7.21 30.74 18.39
N GLU A 331 -5.93 30.53 18.08
CA GLU A 331 -5.01 31.60 17.73
C GLU A 331 -4.98 31.85 16.21
N ILE A 332 -4.75 33.11 15.86
CA ILE A 332 -4.53 33.56 14.48
C ILE A 332 -3.13 34.18 14.43
N LEU A 333 -2.24 33.59 13.63
CA LEU A 333 -0.87 34.07 13.43
C LEU A 333 -0.69 34.64 12.03
N ILE A 334 -0.02 35.78 11.93
CA ILE A 334 0.28 36.48 10.67
C ILE A 334 1.80 36.46 10.48
N SER A 335 2.27 36.08 9.29
CA SER A 335 3.69 36.14 8.96
C SER A 335 4.23 37.57 9.12
N GLN A 336 5.39 37.72 9.78
CA GLN A 336 6.02 39.02 10.03
C GLN A 336 6.28 39.84 8.75
N ARG A 337 6.39 39.18 7.60
CA ARG A 337 6.59 39.83 6.29
C ARG A 337 5.35 40.52 5.74
N LEU A 338 4.17 40.14 6.23
CA LEU A 338 2.89 40.75 5.85
C LEU A 338 2.46 41.87 6.79
N ILE A 339 3.20 42.08 7.88
CA ILE A 339 2.90 43.12 8.88
C ILE A 339 3.45 44.45 8.37
N ASP A 340 2.58 45.25 7.76
CA ASP A 340 2.89 46.62 7.32
C ASP A 340 2.21 47.66 8.23
N ALA A 341 2.66 48.92 8.17
CA ALA A 341 2.13 50.04 8.96
C ALA A 341 0.61 50.22 8.76
N ASP A 342 0.12 50.05 7.54
CA ASP A 342 -1.30 50.12 7.19
C ASP A 342 -2.11 48.96 7.82
N LEU A 343 -1.49 47.78 7.97
CA LEU A 343 -2.13 46.63 8.64
C LEU A 343 -2.25 46.84 10.15
N GLN A 344 -1.25 47.48 10.75
CA GLN A 344 -1.24 47.83 12.18
C GLN A 344 -2.20 48.97 12.52
N GLU A 345 -2.59 49.80 11.56
CA GLU A 345 -3.59 50.84 11.77
C GLU A 345 -4.97 50.24 12.05
N HIS A 346 -5.28 49.08 11.48
CA HIS A 346 -6.60 48.44 11.58
C HIS A 346 -6.64 47.19 12.49
N LEU A 347 -5.50 46.58 12.79
CA LEU A 347 -5.39 45.38 13.63
C LEU A 347 -4.44 45.61 14.80
N ASP A 348 -4.80 45.11 15.98
CA ASP A 348 -3.88 44.98 17.12
C ASP A 348 -3.12 43.65 16.99
N ILE A 349 -1.82 43.74 16.69
CA ILE A 349 -0.92 42.60 16.47
C ILE A 349 0.29 42.72 17.41
N VAL A 350 0.74 41.61 17.98
CA VAL A 350 2.00 41.55 18.73
C VAL A 350 3.17 41.48 17.75
N ASN A 351 3.95 42.56 17.62
CA ASN A 351 5.05 42.68 16.65
C ASN A 351 6.09 41.56 16.70
N ASP A 352 6.35 40.98 17.89
CA ASP A 352 7.37 39.93 18.07
C ASP A 352 6.89 38.54 17.63
N SER A 353 5.59 38.25 17.79
CA SER A 353 5.01 36.91 17.52
C SER A 353 4.09 36.85 16.31
N GLY A 354 3.68 37.99 15.74
CA GLY A 354 2.68 38.05 14.67
C GLY A 354 1.29 37.60 15.12
N LYS A 355 1.05 37.50 16.44
CA LYS A 355 -0.23 37.08 17.01
C LYS A 355 -1.25 38.20 16.91
N PHE A 356 -2.39 37.89 16.28
CA PHE A 356 -3.54 38.77 16.22
C PHE A 356 -4.26 38.83 17.58
N ILE A 357 -4.57 40.03 18.05
CA ILE A 357 -5.25 40.28 19.33
C ILE A 357 -6.69 40.70 19.10
N ALA A 358 -6.93 41.76 18.32
CA ALA A 358 -8.26 42.32 18.07
C ALA A 358 -8.30 43.23 16.83
N LEU A 359 -9.51 43.46 16.29
CA LEU A 359 -9.76 44.48 15.26
C LEU A 359 -10.06 45.83 15.93
N LYS A 360 -9.51 46.92 15.38
CA LYS A 360 -9.83 48.28 15.83
C LYS A 360 -11.19 48.74 15.29
N ALA A 361 -11.83 49.69 15.98
CA ALA A 361 -13.06 50.33 15.49
C ALA A 361 -12.74 51.18 14.25
N PRO A 362 -13.57 51.18 13.18
CA PRO A 362 -14.96 50.71 13.10
C PRO A 362 -15.16 49.25 12.63
N TYR A 363 -14.09 48.54 12.24
CA TYR A 363 -14.19 47.21 11.61
C TYR A 363 -14.72 46.12 12.55
N ALA A 364 -14.46 46.22 13.85
CA ALA A 364 -15.05 45.34 14.86
C ALA A 364 -16.59 45.39 14.86
N ALA A 365 -17.19 46.57 14.64
CA ALA A 365 -18.65 46.75 14.58
C ALA A 365 -19.25 46.18 13.28
N LEU A 366 -18.51 46.26 12.17
CA LEU A 366 -18.93 45.67 10.89
C LEU A 366 -18.89 44.14 10.94
N LEU A 367 -17.84 43.56 11.53
CA LEU A 367 -17.73 42.11 11.67
C LEU A 367 -18.87 41.55 12.54
N SER A 368 -19.24 42.27 13.61
CA SER A 368 -20.39 41.92 14.45
C SER A 368 -21.71 41.90 13.67
N LYS A 369 -21.94 42.87 12.77
CA LYS A 369 -23.13 42.90 11.89
C LYS A 369 -23.12 41.77 10.86
N GLN A 370 -21.95 41.45 10.30
CA GLN A 370 -21.78 40.39 9.32
C GLN A 370 -21.99 39.00 9.95
N GLU A 371 -21.59 38.82 11.22
CA GLU A 371 -21.93 37.63 11.99
C GLU A 371 -23.45 37.42 12.09
N GLU A 372 -24.19 38.46 12.46
CA GLU A 372 -25.66 38.40 12.61
C GLU A 372 -26.37 38.05 11.29
N GLN A 373 -25.89 38.61 10.17
CA GLN A 373 -26.41 38.31 8.84
C GLN A 373 -26.20 36.84 8.44
N LEU A 374 -25.06 36.25 8.81
CA LEU A 374 -24.72 34.86 8.45
C LEU A 374 -25.36 33.82 9.39
N THR A 375 -25.67 34.19 10.64
CA THR A 375 -26.38 33.30 11.59
C THR A 375 -27.91 33.34 11.44
N GLY A 376 -28.46 34.26 10.63
CA GLY A 376 -29.90 34.37 10.37
C GLY A 376 -30.70 34.93 11.56
N THR A 377 -30.03 35.56 12.52
CA THR A 377 -30.68 36.28 13.62
C THR A 377 -30.81 37.73 13.22
N THR A 378 -31.85 38.06 12.46
CA THR A 378 -32.36 39.42 12.38
C THR A 378 -32.84 39.81 13.78
N THR A 379 -32.03 40.56 14.52
CA THR A 379 -32.49 41.32 15.68
C THR A 379 -33.55 42.31 15.17
N PRO A 380 -34.81 42.28 15.65
CA PRO A 380 -35.77 43.33 15.31
C PRO A 380 -35.25 44.64 15.89
N ALA A 381 -35.23 45.66 15.04
CA ALA A 381 -34.97 47.03 15.45
C ALA A 381 -35.89 47.41 16.61
N THR A 382 -35.32 48.04 17.63
CA THR A 382 -36.05 48.98 18.50
C THR A 382 -35.36 50.32 18.40
#